data_AF-X0UDR7-F1
#
_entry.id   AF-X0UDR7-F1
#
_cell.length_a   1.000
_cell.length_b   1.000
_cell.length_c   1.000
_cell.angle_alpha   90.00
_cell.angle_beta   90.00
_cell.angle_gamma   90.00
#
_symmetry.space_group_name_H-M   'P 1'
#
loop_
_entity.id
_entity.type
_entity.pdbx_description
1 polymer ?
#
loop_
_entity_poly.entity_id
_entity_poly.type
_entity_poly.pdbx_seq_one_letter_code
_entity_poly.pdbx_strand_id
1 'polypeptide(L)'
;MPLIRYLTDDLAAYASGKCSCKRESILVQEFRGRIREFIVSKTGKLVPLNALYNSGPPSWGKIRELKFFQEREGELIVKIAKAPSFSKSVVAGEFLKDLYERLDAEEFSVEIIFVDRVSRTQRGKLGFLEQRLPIEFDDLDQWRSV
;
A
#
# COMPACT_ATOMS: atom_id res chain seq x y z
N MET A 1 19.28 4.52 -23.18
CA MET A 1 18.34 5.65 -23.06
C MET A 1 18.64 6.36 -21.74
N PRO A 2 19.22 7.57 -21.72
CA PRO A 2 19.58 8.25 -20.49
C PRO A 2 18.34 8.80 -19.77
N LEU A 3 18.27 8.65 -18.45
CA LEU A 3 17.24 9.24 -17.59
C LEU A 3 17.85 10.45 -16.86
N ILE A 4 17.34 11.66 -17.13
CA ILE A 4 17.85 12.91 -16.53
C ILE A 4 16.82 13.41 -15.53
N ARG A 5 17.20 13.56 -14.25
CA ARG A 5 16.34 14.03 -13.14
C ARG A 5 14.97 13.32 -13.12
N TYR A 6 15.00 12.00 -13.27
CA TYR A 6 13.79 11.19 -13.32
C TYR A 6 13.06 11.18 -11.97
N LEU A 7 11.79 11.55 -11.98
CA LEU A 7 10.93 11.51 -10.80
C LEU A 7 10.57 10.05 -10.51
N THR A 8 11.06 9.51 -9.38
CA THR A 8 10.89 8.09 -9.03
C THR A 8 9.55 7.78 -8.37
N ASP A 9 8.83 8.81 -7.91
CA ASP A 9 7.64 8.71 -7.05
C ASP A 9 7.90 7.99 -5.71
N ASP A 10 9.17 7.74 -5.36
CA ASP A 10 9.59 7.08 -4.12
C ASP A 10 9.77 8.11 -2.99
N LEU A 11 9.30 7.77 -1.80
CA LEU A 11 9.47 8.56 -0.57
C LEU A 11 10.50 7.88 0.34
N ALA A 12 11.60 8.58 0.62
CA ALA A 12 12.69 8.06 1.44
C ALA A 12 13.38 9.17 2.23
N ALA A 13 13.95 8.82 3.38
CA ALA A 13 14.78 9.70 4.19
C ALA A 13 16.26 9.31 4.05
N TYR A 14 17.11 10.29 3.78
CA TYR A 14 18.56 10.07 3.75
C TYR A 14 19.12 9.94 5.17
N ALA A 15 20.06 9.02 5.36
CA ALA A 15 20.79 8.93 6.61
C ALA A 15 21.93 9.96 6.64
N SER A 16 22.26 10.43 7.84
CA SER A 16 23.52 11.12 8.08
C SER A 16 24.66 10.12 8.25
N GLY A 17 25.87 10.51 7.82
CA GLY A 17 27.10 9.75 8.07
C GLY A 17 27.50 8.75 6.97
N LYS A 18 28.45 7.87 7.31
CA LYS A 18 29.06 6.89 6.40
C LYS A 18 28.72 5.47 6.84
N CYS A 19 28.66 4.55 5.87
CA CYS A 19 28.42 3.15 6.19
C CYS A 19 29.66 2.51 6.85
N SER A 20 29.44 1.59 7.79
CA SER A 20 30.50 0.79 8.41
C SER A 20 31.32 -0.02 7.40
N CYS A 21 30.78 -0.29 6.20
CA CYS A 21 31.49 -0.95 5.11
C CYS A 21 32.53 -0.06 4.39
N LYS A 22 32.74 1.19 4.84
CA LYS A 22 33.69 2.18 4.31
C LYS A 22 33.39 2.72 2.90
N ARG A 23 32.27 2.36 2.29
CA ARG A 23 31.81 2.99 1.03
C ARG A 23 31.35 4.42 1.27
N GLU A 24 31.70 5.32 0.36
CA GLU A 24 31.35 6.75 0.40
C GLU A 24 30.11 7.07 -0.44
N SER A 25 29.05 6.28 -0.28
CA SER A 25 27.76 6.49 -0.96
C SER A 25 26.75 7.14 -0.03
N ILE A 26 25.79 7.88 -0.59
CA ILE A 26 24.62 8.38 0.14
C ILE A 26 23.84 7.18 0.68
N LEU A 27 23.39 7.29 1.93
CA LEU A 27 22.62 6.25 2.60
C LEU A 27 21.16 6.65 2.69
N VAL A 28 20.28 5.65 2.56
CA VAL A 28 18.85 5.78 2.84
C VAL A 28 18.61 5.17 4.22
N GLN A 29 18.13 5.97 5.15
CA GLN A 29 17.78 5.53 6.50
C GLN A 29 16.41 4.85 6.52
N GLU A 30 15.47 5.41 5.78
CA GLU A 30 14.08 4.96 5.78
C GLU A 30 13.51 5.02 4.37
N PHE A 31 12.80 3.97 3.96
CA PHE A 31 12.00 3.95 2.76
C PHE A 31 10.52 3.86 3.16
N ARG A 32 9.74 4.90 2.86
CA ARG A 32 8.34 5.04 3.29
C ARG A 32 7.34 4.57 2.23
N GLY A 33 7.81 4.22 1.03
CA GLY A 33 6.97 3.71 -0.05
C GLY A 33 6.95 4.65 -1.24
N ARG A 34 5.83 4.64 -1.97
CA ARG A 34 5.62 5.47 -3.16
C ARG A 34 4.40 6.35 -2.97
N ILE A 35 4.43 7.55 -3.54
CA ILE A 35 3.31 8.49 -3.41
C ILE A 35 1.98 7.93 -3.92
N ARG A 36 2.04 7.08 -4.95
CA ARG A 36 0.88 6.38 -5.52
C ARG A 36 0.43 5.15 -4.73
N GLU A 37 1.12 4.81 -3.64
CA GLU A 37 0.83 3.66 -2.77
C GLU A 37 0.30 4.11 -1.40
N PHE A 38 -0.39 5.25 -1.35
CA PHE A 38 -1.16 5.72 -0.20
C PHE A 38 -2.66 5.52 -0.44
N ILE A 39 -3.39 5.21 0.63
CA ILE A 39 -4.85 5.32 0.69
C ILE A 39 -5.24 6.53 1.52
N VAL A 40 -6.37 7.15 1.18
CA VAL A 40 -6.85 8.40 1.77
C VAL A 40 -8.07 8.10 2.64
N SER A 41 -8.05 8.54 3.89
CA SER A 41 -9.19 8.41 4.80
C SER A 41 -10.30 9.42 4.50
N LYS A 42 -11.47 9.29 5.15
CA LYS A 42 -12.57 10.28 5.03
C LYS A 42 -12.17 11.70 5.42
N THR A 43 -11.18 11.86 6.29
CA THR A 43 -10.67 13.17 6.75
C THR A 43 -9.44 13.65 5.94
N GLY A 44 -9.09 12.96 4.85
CA GLY A 44 -7.96 13.32 3.99
C GLY A 44 -6.61 12.81 4.50
N LYS A 45 -6.57 12.00 5.57
CA LYS A 45 -5.31 11.45 6.08
C LYS A 45 -4.74 10.41 5.12
N LEU A 46 -3.50 10.63 4.70
CA LEU A 46 -2.72 9.68 3.90
C LEU A 46 -2.17 8.54 4.75
N VAL A 47 -2.51 7.31 4.39
CA VAL A 47 -2.02 6.07 5.03
C VAL A 47 -1.22 5.26 4.02
N PRO A 48 0.08 4.97 4.28
CA PRO A 48 0.88 4.10 3.43
C PRO A 48 0.26 2.69 3.34
N LEU A 49 0.05 2.17 2.12
CA LEU A 49 -0.56 0.85 1.92
C LEU A 49 0.29 -0.28 2.55
N ASN A 50 1.61 -0.12 2.58
CA ASN A 50 2.53 -1.10 3.18
C ASN A 50 2.29 -1.33 4.68
N ALA A 51 1.67 -0.37 5.38
CA ALA A 51 1.28 -0.52 6.78
C ALA A 51 0.26 -1.65 6.98
N LEU A 52 -0.48 -2.04 5.93
CA LEU A 52 -1.50 -3.08 5.96
C LEU A 52 -0.96 -4.50 5.76
N TYR A 53 0.30 -4.64 5.34
CA TYR A 53 0.86 -5.96 4.99
C TYR A 53 2.27 -6.24 5.52
N ASN A 54 3.04 -5.21 5.91
CA ASN A 54 4.40 -5.40 6.38
C ASN A 54 4.51 -6.26 7.66
N SER A 55 3.43 -6.40 8.43
CA SER A 55 3.41 -7.27 9.62
C SER A 55 3.15 -8.75 9.31
N GLY A 56 2.94 -9.12 8.04
CA GLY A 56 2.59 -10.48 7.63
C GLY A 56 1.32 -11.01 8.32
N PRO A 57 0.16 -10.35 8.13
CA PRO A 57 -1.05 -10.74 8.84
C PRO A 57 -1.48 -12.19 8.51
N PRO A 58 -1.99 -12.97 9.48
CA PRO A 58 -2.29 -14.39 9.27
C PRO A 58 -3.26 -14.68 8.12
N SER A 59 -4.22 -13.79 7.85
CA SER A 59 -5.20 -13.98 6.76
C SER A 59 -4.56 -14.07 5.36
N TRP A 60 -3.34 -13.55 5.19
CA TRP A 60 -2.63 -13.52 3.90
C TRP A 60 -2.31 -14.91 3.37
N GLY A 61 -2.08 -15.90 4.25
CA GLY A 61 -1.87 -17.29 3.85
C GLY A 61 -3.10 -17.92 3.16
N LYS A 62 -4.27 -17.29 3.25
CA LYS A 62 -5.53 -17.76 2.66
C LYS A 62 -5.87 -17.05 1.34
N ILE A 63 -5.01 -16.14 0.89
CA ILE A 63 -5.23 -15.29 -0.28
C ILE A 63 -4.14 -15.58 -1.32
N ARG A 64 -4.53 -15.88 -2.56
CA ARG A 64 -3.57 -16.09 -3.66
C ARG A 64 -3.18 -14.79 -4.35
N GLU A 65 -4.17 -13.95 -4.62
CA GLU A 65 -3.99 -12.64 -5.24
C GLU A 65 -4.93 -11.64 -4.55
N LEU A 66 -4.45 -10.42 -4.35
CA LEU A 66 -5.26 -9.31 -3.87
C LEU A 66 -4.88 -8.02 -4.56
N LYS A 67 -5.84 -7.11 -4.66
CA LYS A 67 -5.61 -5.74 -5.10
C LYS A 67 -6.61 -4.81 -4.45
N PHE A 68 -6.08 -3.73 -3.90
CA PHE A 68 -6.80 -2.59 -3.37
C PHE A 68 -7.16 -1.64 -4.50
N PHE A 69 -8.31 -0.99 -4.35
CA PHE A 69 -8.83 0.00 -5.26
C PHE A 69 -9.45 1.13 -4.46
N GLN A 70 -9.09 2.36 -4.81
CA GLN A 70 -9.68 3.55 -4.20
C GLN A 70 -9.95 4.60 -5.27
N GLU A 71 -11.19 5.10 -5.26
CA GLU A 71 -11.65 6.20 -6.13
C GLU A 71 -12.28 7.35 -5.32
N ARG A 72 -12.60 7.10 -4.05
CA ARG A 72 -13.18 8.06 -3.11
C ARG A 72 -12.48 7.95 -1.77
N GLU A 73 -12.33 9.07 -1.10
CA GLU A 73 -11.77 9.15 0.25
C GLU A 73 -12.56 8.27 1.22
N GLY A 74 -11.85 7.50 2.05
CA GLY A 74 -12.45 6.61 3.03
C GLY A 74 -13.13 5.36 2.45
N GLU A 75 -13.29 5.23 1.14
CA GLU A 75 -13.86 4.03 0.51
C GLU A 75 -12.74 3.16 -0.08
N LEU A 76 -12.64 1.91 0.38
CA LEU A 76 -11.60 0.98 -0.06
C LEU A 76 -12.24 -0.32 -0.56
N ILE A 77 -12.07 -0.61 -1.85
CA ILE A 77 -12.50 -1.88 -2.43
C ILE A 77 -11.30 -2.82 -2.49
N VAL A 78 -11.47 -4.06 -2.03
CA VAL A 78 -10.46 -5.10 -2.09
C VAL A 78 -10.95 -6.27 -2.92
N LYS A 79 -10.28 -6.50 -4.05
CA LYS A 79 -10.52 -7.67 -4.89
C LYS A 79 -9.63 -8.82 -4.42
N ILE A 80 -10.23 -9.94 -4.05
CA ILE A 80 -9.54 -11.09 -3.48
C ILE A 80 -9.78 -12.34 -4.33
N ALA A 81 -8.69 -12.96 -4.80
CA ALA A 81 -8.68 -14.34 -5.24
C ALA A 81 -8.18 -15.22 -4.09
N LYS A 82 -9.10 -15.89 -3.40
CA LYS A 82 -8.78 -16.76 -2.26
C LYS A 82 -8.09 -18.05 -2.68
N ALA A 83 -7.41 -18.71 -1.74
CA ALA A 83 -6.96 -20.08 -1.94
C ALA A 83 -8.18 -21.04 -2.02
N PRO A 84 -8.08 -22.17 -2.76
CA PRO A 84 -9.22 -23.06 -3.00
C PRO A 84 -9.87 -23.58 -1.70
N SER A 85 -9.05 -23.94 -0.71
CA SER A 85 -9.45 -24.65 0.50
C SER A 85 -10.16 -23.81 1.57
N PHE A 86 -10.30 -22.50 1.38
CA PHE A 86 -10.93 -21.61 2.37
C PHE A 86 -12.31 -21.13 1.93
N SER A 87 -13.23 -20.92 2.87
CA SER A 87 -14.52 -20.31 2.56
C SER A 87 -14.38 -18.80 2.36
N LYS A 88 -15.25 -18.20 1.53
CA LYS A 88 -15.26 -16.74 1.32
C LYS A 88 -15.52 -15.98 2.62
N SER A 89 -16.44 -16.47 3.46
CA SER A 89 -16.79 -15.83 4.73
C SER A 89 -15.64 -15.82 5.74
N VAL A 90 -14.89 -16.93 5.87
CA VAL A 90 -13.72 -17.00 6.76
C VAL A 90 -12.63 -16.05 6.28
N VAL A 91 -12.30 -16.08 4.99
CA VAL A 91 -11.29 -15.18 4.41
C VAL A 91 -11.67 -13.72 4.60
N ALA A 92 -12.93 -13.35 4.30
CA ALA A 92 -13.38 -11.97 4.45
C ALA A 92 -13.36 -11.50 5.91
N GLY A 93 -13.86 -12.30 6.85
CA GLY A 93 -13.91 -11.92 8.27
C GLY A 93 -12.52 -11.73 8.87
N GLU A 94 -11.60 -12.67 8.63
CA GLU A 94 -10.22 -12.55 9.13
C GLU A 94 -9.46 -11.41 8.45
N PHE A 95 -9.61 -11.24 7.14
CA PHE A 95 -8.93 -10.17 6.43
C PHE A 95 -9.44 -8.78 6.85
N LEU A 96 -10.75 -8.60 7.05
CA LEU A 96 -11.30 -7.35 7.59
C LEU A 96 -10.77 -7.07 9.00
N LYS A 97 -10.69 -8.09 9.85
CA LYS A 97 -10.10 -7.95 11.18
C LYS A 97 -8.65 -7.45 11.08
N ASP A 98 -7.82 -8.12 10.28
CA ASP A 98 -6.41 -7.75 10.09
C ASP A 98 -6.26 -6.32 9.53
N LEU A 99 -7.16 -5.89 8.63
CA LEU A 99 -7.17 -4.52 8.11
C LEU A 99 -7.50 -3.49 9.20
N TYR A 100 -8.56 -3.72 9.98
CA TYR A 100 -8.98 -2.78 11.03
C TYR A 100 -8.11 -2.83 12.29
N GLU A 101 -7.17 -3.76 12.40
CA GLU A 101 -6.06 -3.64 13.37
C GLU A 101 -5.11 -2.48 13.02
N ARG A 102 -5.13 -2.00 11.76
CA ARG A 102 -4.26 -0.93 11.24
C ARG A 102 -5.03 0.28 10.72
N LEU A 103 -6.29 0.10 10.36
CA LEU A 103 -7.19 1.14 9.89
C LEU A 103 -8.25 1.46 10.92
N ASP A 104 -8.60 2.73 11.01
CA ASP A 104 -9.74 3.16 11.81
C ASP A 104 -11.04 2.92 11.02
N ALA A 105 -11.97 2.18 11.64
CA ALA A 105 -13.26 1.82 11.05
C ALA A 105 -14.22 3.01 10.90
N GLU A 106 -13.99 4.11 11.63
CA GLU A 106 -14.73 5.35 11.43
C GLU A 106 -14.25 6.09 10.17
N GLU A 107 -12.96 5.95 9.85
CA GLU A 107 -12.26 6.62 8.75
C GLU A 107 -12.28 5.84 7.43
N PHE A 108 -12.47 4.52 7.46
CA PHE A 108 -12.45 3.66 6.28
C PHE A 108 -13.65 2.71 6.24
N SER A 109 -14.31 2.62 5.09
CA SER A 109 -15.26 1.59 4.73
C SER A 109 -14.62 0.64 3.73
N VAL A 110 -14.53 -0.64 4.09
CA VAL A 110 -13.88 -1.67 3.26
C VAL A 110 -14.93 -2.61 2.65
N GLU A 111 -14.94 -2.71 1.32
CA GLU A 111 -15.74 -3.69 0.57
C GLU A 111 -14.84 -4.80 0.02
N ILE A 112 -15.22 -6.07 0.24
CA ILE A 112 -14.48 -7.22 -0.31
C ILE A 112 -15.25 -7.85 -1.47
N ILE A 113 -14.59 -7.93 -2.62
CA ILE A 113 -15.11 -8.57 -3.83
C ILE A 113 -14.27 -9.81 -4.16
N PHE A 114 -14.89 -10.98 -4.14
CA PHE A 114 -14.20 -12.21 -4.53
C PHE A 114 -14.19 -12.39 -6.05
N VAL A 115 -13.01 -12.65 -6.61
CA VAL A 115 -12.77 -12.87 -8.03
C VAL A 115 -11.95 -14.15 -8.25
N ASP A 116 -12.04 -14.76 -9.43
CA ASP A 116 -11.23 -15.95 -9.73
C ASP A 116 -9.75 -15.59 -9.92
N ARG A 117 -9.50 -14.41 -10.48
CA ARG A 117 -8.17 -13.83 -10.71
C ARG A 117 -8.24 -12.32 -10.66
N VAL A 118 -7.20 -11.70 -10.12
CA VAL A 118 -7.05 -10.24 -10.14
C VAL A 118 -6.45 -9.79 -11.47
N SER A 119 -7.04 -8.76 -12.08
CA SER A 119 -6.55 -8.17 -13.34
C SER A 119 -5.14 -7.62 -13.17
N ARG A 120 -4.24 -7.95 -14.11
CA ARG A 120 -2.86 -7.44 -14.16
C ARG A 120 -2.77 -6.24 -15.09
N THR A 121 -1.76 -5.40 -14.87
CA THR A 121 -1.38 -4.36 -15.83
C THR A 121 -1.01 -4.97 -17.19
N GLN A 122 -0.99 -4.17 -18.26
CA GLN A 122 -0.58 -4.61 -19.61
C GLN A 122 0.81 -5.28 -19.63
N ARG A 123 1.70 -4.90 -18.69
CA ARG A 123 3.04 -5.49 -18.54
C ARG A 123 3.10 -6.68 -17.59
N GLY A 124 1.95 -7.22 -17.17
CA GLY A 124 1.85 -8.40 -16.30
C GLY A 124 2.06 -8.15 -14.80
N LYS A 125 2.44 -6.93 -14.39
CA LYS A 125 2.54 -6.56 -12.96
C LYS A 125 1.15 -6.57 -12.34
N LEU A 126 1.01 -7.19 -11.17
CA LEU A 126 -0.24 -7.16 -10.40
C LEU A 126 -0.48 -5.75 -9.82
N GLY A 127 0.49 -5.26 -9.03
CA GLY A 127 0.34 -4.03 -8.25
C GLY A 127 -0.63 -4.25 -7.08
N PHE A 128 -0.32 -3.67 -5.92
CA PHE A 128 -1.19 -3.83 -4.75
C PHE A 128 -2.33 -2.83 -4.72
N LEU A 129 -2.15 -1.62 -5.26
CA LEU A 129 -3.14 -0.55 -5.24
C LEU A 129 -3.37 0.02 -6.64
N GLU A 130 -4.64 0.24 -6.96
CA GLU A 130 -5.10 1.14 -8.01
C GLU A 130 -5.74 2.36 -7.34
N GLN A 131 -4.93 3.42 -7.20
CA GLN A 131 -5.33 4.69 -6.62
C GLN A 131 -5.78 5.65 -7.73
N ARG A 132 -6.98 6.21 -7.61
CA ARG A 132 -7.54 7.20 -8.56
C ARG A 132 -7.69 8.60 -7.98
N LEU A 133 -7.45 8.79 -6.68
CA LEU A 133 -7.36 10.12 -6.09
C LEU A 133 -6.04 10.79 -6.52
N PRO A 134 -6.05 12.10 -6.81
CA PRO A 134 -4.83 12.85 -7.07
C PRO A 134 -4.07 13.03 -5.74
N ILE A 135 -2.89 12.44 -5.62
CA ILE A 135 -2.00 12.57 -4.45
C ILE A 135 -0.67 13.12 -4.95
N GLU A 136 -0.29 14.29 -4.47
CA GLU A 136 0.89 15.04 -4.84
C GLU A 136 1.85 15.19 -3.66
N PHE A 137 3.12 15.50 -3.93
CA PHE A 137 4.15 15.56 -2.89
C PHE A 137 3.89 16.65 -1.82
N ASP A 138 3.06 17.64 -2.14
CA ASP A 138 2.63 18.69 -1.21
C ASP A 138 1.59 18.17 -0.20
N ASP A 139 0.81 17.13 -0.55
CA ASP A 139 -0.14 16.50 0.37
C ASP A 139 0.57 15.71 1.49
N LEU A 140 1.86 15.46 1.33
CA LEU A 140 2.72 14.80 2.30
C LEU A 140 3.35 15.78 3.30
N ASP A 141 2.85 17.03 3.43
CA ASP A 141 3.38 18.02 4.37
C ASP A 141 3.47 17.51 5.82
N GLN A 142 2.51 16.69 6.24
CA GLN A 142 2.52 16.00 7.55
C GLN A 142 3.69 15.01 7.75
N TRP A 143 4.41 14.65 6.67
CA TRP A 143 5.59 13.79 6.66
C TRP A 143 6.91 14.55 6.44
N ARG A 144 6.87 15.87 6.18
CA ARG A 144 8.06 16.71 5.95
C ARG A 144 8.82 17.07 7.23
N SER A 145 8.23 16.84 8.40
CA SER A 145 8.71 17.33 9.71
C SER A 145 9.46 16.30 10.57
N VAL A 146 10.14 15.32 9.96
CA VAL A 146 11.08 14.42 10.66
C VAL A 146 12.45 14.46 10.01
#